data_AF-A0A964EDB9-F1
#
_entry.id   AF-A0A964EDB9-F1
#
_cell.length_a   1.000
_cell.length_b   1.000
_cell.length_c   1.000
_cell.angle_alpha   90.00
_cell.angle_beta   90.00
_cell.angle_gamma   90.00
#
_symmetry.space_group_name_H-M   'P 1'
#
loop_
_entity.id
_entity.type
_entity.pdbx_description
1 polymer ?
#
loop_
_entity_poly.entity_id
_entity_poly.type
_entity_poly.pdbx_seq_one_letter_code
_entity_poly.pdbx_strand_id
1 'polypeptide(L)'
;MTGRSESAVVQMILGVFELFASPGRALIEVFIRKNFGERYFRLSTVIGTFLFFAMLPFWSYILLGFFSLVSPLPGSMRGELDAVYAQENIWMKFLGLYIYLVFFLWKGIQHYKAMKDRPSALEVPRFSYYSGNKLPFFWNLEIGGRKGDPRIIECWLEPAPFFIGGIVLTLIGQALGPVLVFSSIVYSVSYYVAYRESDNNIMDMIDLKIINEELENTFLYDKDEQETRGYRFLGRKPNDPEMRKALFDMMTEEEEDAPLVL
;
A
#
# COMPACT_ATOMS: atom_id res chain seq x y z
N MET A 1 -22.09 2.07 1.45
CA MET A 1 -21.70 2.74 0.18
C MET A 1 -22.16 4.20 0.17
N THR A 2 -21.57 5.03 1.01
CA THR A 2 -21.67 6.48 0.88
C THR A 2 -20.66 6.91 -0.17
N GLY A 3 -21.13 7.00 -1.41
CA GLY A 3 -20.37 7.56 -2.53
C GLY A 3 -20.10 9.04 -2.30
N ARG A 4 -19.15 9.35 -1.42
CA ARG A 4 -18.51 10.66 -1.40
C ARG A 4 -17.76 10.69 -2.73
N SER A 5 -18.28 11.44 -3.69
CA SER A 5 -17.63 11.63 -4.98
C SER A 5 -16.31 12.35 -4.72
N GLU A 6 -15.26 11.59 -4.41
CA GLU A 6 -13.92 12.10 -4.44
C GLU A 6 -13.70 12.72 -5.82
N SER A 7 -13.05 13.87 -5.86
CA SER A 7 -12.84 14.54 -7.13
C SER A 7 -12.06 13.60 -8.07
N ALA A 8 -12.38 13.62 -9.36
CA ALA A 8 -11.68 12.79 -10.36
C ALA A 8 -10.15 12.97 -10.29
N VAL A 9 -9.70 14.16 -9.86
CA VAL A 9 -8.29 14.47 -9.60
C VAL A 9 -7.69 13.61 -8.49
N VAL A 10 -8.41 13.40 -7.38
CA VAL A 10 -7.92 12.56 -6.26
C VAL A 10 -7.79 11.11 -6.73
N GLN A 11 -8.80 10.57 -7.42
CA GLN A 11 -8.74 9.21 -7.97
C GLN A 11 -7.60 9.03 -8.97
N MET A 12 -7.38 10.02 -9.84
CA MET A 12 -6.24 9.99 -10.76
C MET A 12 -4.90 10.00 -10.02
N ILE A 13 -4.74 10.84 -8.98
CA ILE A 13 -3.54 10.88 -8.16
C ILE A 13 -3.33 9.54 -7.45
N LEU A 14 -4.37 8.98 -6.83
CA LEU A 14 -4.31 7.68 -6.16
C LEU A 14 -3.94 6.57 -7.15
N GLY A 15 -4.54 6.53 -8.33
CA GLY A 15 -4.20 5.53 -9.36
C GLY A 15 -2.76 5.64 -9.86
N VAL A 16 -2.23 6.87 -10.00
CA VAL A 16 -0.81 7.08 -10.30
C VAL A 16 0.06 6.58 -9.14
N PHE A 17 -0.31 6.91 -7.89
CA PHE A 17 0.40 6.42 -6.72
C PHE A 17 0.37 4.90 -6.61
N GLU A 18 -0.76 4.24 -6.86
CA GLU A 18 -0.90 2.79 -6.86
C GLU A 18 0.01 2.11 -7.90
N LEU A 19 0.09 2.69 -9.10
CA LEU A 19 0.97 2.21 -10.17
C LEU A 19 2.43 2.16 -9.71
N PHE A 20 2.88 3.18 -8.97
CA PHE A 20 4.25 3.25 -8.44
C PHE A 20 4.39 2.63 -7.05
N ALA A 21 3.29 2.43 -6.32
CA ALA A 21 3.26 1.91 -4.96
C ALA A 21 3.83 0.50 -4.91
N SER A 22 3.35 -0.37 -5.78
CA SER A 22 3.79 -1.76 -5.84
C SER A 22 5.31 -1.91 -6.11
N PRO A 23 5.88 -1.36 -7.21
CA PRO A 23 7.30 -1.52 -7.49
C PRO A 23 8.20 -0.75 -6.51
N GLY A 24 7.80 0.46 -6.10
CA GLY A 24 8.59 1.25 -5.14
C GLY A 24 8.66 0.58 -3.77
N ARG A 25 7.52 0.08 -3.26
CA ARG A 25 7.46 -0.63 -1.99
C ARG A 25 8.25 -1.94 -2.02
N ALA A 26 8.13 -2.71 -3.11
CA ALA A 26 8.81 -4.00 -3.27
C ALA A 26 10.34 -3.88 -3.14
N LEU A 27 10.94 -2.82 -3.69
CA LEU A 27 12.39 -2.57 -3.61
C LEU A 27 12.91 -2.55 -2.17
N ILE A 28 12.10 -2.09 -1.21
CA ILE A 28 12.47 -2.04 0.20
C ILE A 28 12.04 -3.33 0.92
N GLU A 29 10.79 -3.76 0.75
CA GLU A 29 10.19 -4.88 1.50
C GLU A 29 11.00 -6.17 1.42
N VAL A 30 11.54 -6.48 0.23
CA VAL A 30 12.35 -7.68 -0.02
C VAL A 30 13.54 -7.79 0.95
N PHE A 31 14.08 -6.68 1.44
CA PHE A 31 15.23 -6.68 2.35
C PHE A 31 14.84 -6.65 3.82
N ILE A 32 13.75 -5.99 4.19
CA ILE A 32 13.37 -5.76 5.59
C ILE A 32 12.28 -6.71 6.13
N ARG A 33 11.65 -7.51 5.26
CA ARG A 33 10.63 -8.47 5.67
C ARG A 33 10.99 -9.89 5.24
N LYS A 34 10.44 -10.86 5.96
CA LYS A 34 10.60 -12.29 5.70
C LYS A 34 9.25 -12.98 5.76
N ASN A 35 9.15 -14.20 5.25
CA ASN A 35 7.97 -15.04 5.45
C ASN A 35 6.66 -14.45 4.89
N PHE A 36 6.70 -13.84 3.71
CA PHE A 36 5.52 -13.32 3.02
C PHE A 36 4.42 -14.38 2.81
N GLY A 37 3.19 -13.90 2.60
CA GLY A 37 2.06 -14.68 2.12
C GLY A 37 2.10 -14.87 0.60
N GLU A 38 1.48 -15.95 0.12
CA GLU A 38 1.53 -16.38 -1.28
C GLU A 38 0.89 -15.36 -2.25
N ARG A 39 -0.25 -14.77 -1.86
CA ARG A 39 -0.91 -13.75 -2.71
C ARG A 39 -0.21 -12.41 -2.63
N TYR A 40 0.41 -12.10 -1.48
CA TYR A 40 1.14 -10.87 -1.25
C TYR A 40 2.42 -10.80 -2.10
N PHE A 41 3.22 -11.85 -2.10
CA PHE A 41 4.52 -11.86 -2.77
C PHE A 41 4.50 -12.73 -4.02
N ARG A 42 4.58 -12.10 -5.20
CA ARG A 42 4.64 -12.80 -6.48
C ARG A 42 5.99 -12.55 -7.15
N LEU A 43 6.61 -13.62 -7.65
CA LEU A 43 7.88 -13.50 -8.39
C LEU A 43 7.73 -12.64 -9.65
N SER A 44 6.55 -12.64 -10.28
CA SER A 44 6.23 -11.77 -11.41
C SER A 44 6.37 -10.28 -11.05
N THR A 45 5.95 -9.87 -9.85
CA THR A 45 6.10 -8.49 -9.37
C THR A 45 7.57 -8.13 -9.18
N VAL A 46 8.37 -9.04 -8.64
CA VAL A 46 9.83 -8.84 -8.48
C VAL A 46 10.50 -8.69 -9.85
N ILE A 47 10.23 -9.58 -10.80
CA ILE A 47 10.79 -9.52 -12.16
C ILE A 47 10.36 -8.24 -12.88
N GLY A 48 9.06 -7.90 -12.82
CA GLY A 48 8.53 -6.68 -13.42
C GLY A 48 9.19 -5.43 -12.84
N THR A 49 9.35 -5.36 -11.52
CA THR A 49 10.04 -4.27 -10.82
C THR A 49 11.52 -4.19 -11.25
N PHE A 50 12.22 -5.33 -11.29
CA PHE A 50 13.61 -5.40 -11.74
C PHE A 50 13.77 -4.85 -13.16
N LEU A 51 12.94 -5.31 -14.11
CA LEU A 51 13.01 -4.87 -15.50
C LEU A 51 12.66 -3.38 -15.64
N PHE A 52 11.63 -2.91 -14.95
CA PHE A 52 11.22 -1.50 -14.96
C PHE A 52 12.38 -0.58 -14.54
N PHE A 53 13.02 -0.88 -13.40
CA PHE A 53 14.13 -0.07 -12.90
C PHE A 53 15.45 -0.28 -13.67
N ALA A 54 15.68 -1.47 -14.24
CA ALA A 54 16.86 -1.72 -15.08
C ALA A 54 16.85 -0.88 -16.37
N MET A 55 15.65 -0.50 -16.85
CA MET A 55 15.45 0.39 -17.98
C MET A 55 15.57 1.89 -17.64
N LEU A 56 15.86 2.28 -16.40
CA LEU A 56 15.95 3.69 -15.99
C LEU A 56 16.89 4.56 -16.84
N PRO A 57 18.08 4.11 -17.26
CA PRO A 57 18.92 4.94 -18.14
C PRO A 57 18.20 5.28 -19.44
N PHE A 58 17.52 4.29 -20.03
CA PHE A 58 16.73 4.49 -21.24
C PHE A 58 15.56 5.46 -21.01
N TRP A 59 14.84 5.32 -19.89
CA TRP A 59 13.78 6.26 -19.52
C TRP A 59 14.31 7.68 -19.33
N SER A 60 15.49 7.84 -18.73
CA SER A 60 16.10 9.15 -18.53
C SER A 60 16.37 9.84 -19.88
N TYR A 61 16.89 9.11 -20.88
CA TYR A 61 17.08 9.63 -22.23
C TYR A 61 15.76 10.01 -22.90
N ILE A 62 14.73 9.18 -22.79
CA ILE A 62 13.40 9.49 -23.35
C ILE A 62 12.81 10.74 -22.71
N LEU A 63 12.83 10.82 -21.37
CA LEU A 63 12.26 11.93 -20.64
C LEU A 63 12.99 13.23 -20.98
N LEU A 64 14.33 13.20 -21.04
CA LEU A 64 15.14 14.35 -21.48
C LEU A 64 14.77 14.78 -22.90
N GLY A 65 14.69 13.84 -23.84
CA GLY A 65 14.28 14.13 -25.22
C GLY A 65 12.90 14.76 -25.29
N PHE A 66 11.94 14.22 -24.55
CA PHE A 66 10.58 14.74 -24.45
C PHE A 66 10.55 16.15 -23.83
N PHE A 67 11.24 16.36 -22.71
CA PHE A 67 11.34 17.69 -22.08
C PHE A 67 11.98 18.71 -23.03
N SER A 68 13.00 18.31 -23.78
CA SER A 68 13.66 19.17 -24.78
C SER A 68 12.75 19.57 -25.95
N LEU A 69 11.71 18.76 -26.22
CA LEU A 69 10.73 19.01 -27.26
C LEU A 69 9.59 19.91 -26.78
N VAL A 70 9.10 19.67 -25.55
CA VAL A 70 7.88 20.31 -25.03
C VAL A 70 8.16 21.61 -24.27
N SER A 71 9.35 21.75 -23.68
CA SER A 71 9.69 22.95 -22.93
C SER A 71 10.33 24.02 -23.85
N PRO A 72 9.81 25.25 -23.89
CA PRO A 72 10.47 26.39 -24.54
C PRO A 72 11.61 26.89 -23.63
N LEU A 73 12.57 26.02 -23.31
CA LEU A 73 13.73 26.42 -22.53
C LEU A 73 14.62 27.34 -23.37
N PRO A 74 15.16 28.42 -22.77
CA PRO A 74 16.15 29.26 -23.42
C PRO A 74 17.34 28.41 -23.88
N GLY A 75 17.86 28.69 -25.09
CA GLY A 75 18.93 27.89 -25.71
C GLY A 75 20.20 27.72 -24.85
N SER A 76 20.44 28.62 -23.89
CA SER A 76 21.55 28.52 -22.93
C SER A 76 21.39 27.37 -21.93
N MET A 77 20.18 27.06 -21.46
CA MET A 77 19.96 25.93 -20.52
C MET A 77 20.03 24.58 -21.22
N ARG A 78 19.67 24.54 -22.51
CA ARG A 78 19.70 23.30 -23.31
C ARG A 78 21.14 22.79 -23.50
N GLY A 79 22.09 23.71 -23.75
CA GLY A 79 23.50 23.38 -23.92
C GLY A 79 24.18 22.84 -22.65
N GLU A 80 23.81 23.35 -21.47
CA GLU A 80 24.34 22.84 -20.20
C GLU A 80 23.83 21.43 -19.89
N LEU A 81 22.55 21.15 -20.16
CA LEU A 81 21.99 19.80 -19.99
C LEU A 81 22.69 18.79 -20.90
N ASP A 82 22.83 19.10 -22.18
CA ASP A 82 23.50 18.21 -23.13
C ASP A 82 24.98 17.98 -22.76
N ALA A 83 25.68 19.00 -22.25
CA ALA A 83 27.06 18.86 -21.78
C ALA A 83 27.20 17.94 -20.55
N VAL A 84 26.29 18.04 -19.58
CA VAL A 84 26.29 17.19 -18.37
C VAL A 84 26.07 15.70 -18.72
N TYR A 85 25.29 15.40 -19.76
CA TYR A 85 25.07 14.02 -20.20
C TYR A 85 26.14 13.51 -21.17
N ALA A 86 26.79 14.39 -21.94
CA ALA A 86 27.82 14.00 -22.89
C ALA A 86 29.18 13.68 -22.24
N GLN A 87 29.47 14.26 -21.07
CA GLN A 87 30.82 14.20 -20.47
C GLN A 87 31.02 13.09 -19.44
N GLU A 88 29.94 12.51 -18.90
CA GLU A 88 30.04 11.48 -17.86
C GLU A 88 29.68 10.09 -18.39
N ASN A 89 30.49 9.09 -18.04
CA ASN A 89 30.22 7.69 -18.36
C ASN A 89 28.95 7.25 -17.63
N ILE A 90 27.80 7.33 -18.32
CA ILE A 90 26.47 7.08 -17.74
C ILE A 90 26.41 5.71 -17.04
N TRP A 91 27.12 4.72 -17.57
CA TRP A 91 27.19 3.38 -16.99
C TRP A 91 27.74 3.38 -15.57
N MET A 92 28.71 4.25 -15.26
CA MET A 92 29.27 4.38 -13.90
C MET A 92 28.27 5.00 -12.92
N LYS A 93 27.42 5.94 -13.37
CA LYS A 93 26.35 6.53 -12.53
C LYS A 93 25.29 5.50 -12.14
N PHE A 94 25.01 4.54 -13.02
CA PHE A 94 24.01 3.49 -12.81
C PHE A 94 24.58 2.17 -12.29
N LEU A 95 25.90 2.03 -12.17
CA LEU A 95 26.53 0.81 -11.69
C LEU A 95 26.00 0.39 -10.30
N GLY A 96 25.90 1.35 -9.37
CA GLY A 96 25.35 1.11 -8.04
C GLY A 96 23.89 0.63 -8.07
N LEU A 97 23.08 1.19 -8.97
CA LEU A 97 21.69 0.75 -9.18
C LEU A 97 21.65 -0.69 -9.69
N TYR A 98 22.46 -1.05 -10.69
CA TYR A 98 22.45 -2.40 -11.24
C TYR A 98 22.90 -3.46 -10.23
N ILE A 99 23.94 -3.17 -9.44
CA ILE A 99 24.37 -4.05 -8.35
C ILE A 99 23.20 -4.25 -7.37
N TYR A 100 22.57 -3.16 -6.93
CA TYR A 100 21.42 -3.22 -6.04
C TYR A 100 20.26 -4.04 -6.63
N LEU A 101 19.93 -3.86 -7.92
CA LEU A 101 18.88 -4.61 -8.60
C LEU A 101 19.17 -6.11 -8.69
N VAL A 102 20.44 -6.50 -8.91
CA VAL A 102 20.85 -7.91 -8.86
C VAL A 102 20.65 -8.49 -7.47
N PHE A 103 21.04 -7.75 -6.41
CA PHE A 103 20.79 -8.16 -5.03
C PHE A 103 19.29 -8.27 -4.70
N PHE A 104 18.49 -7.31 -5.18
CA PHE A 104 17.04 -7.32 -5.04
C PHE A 104 16.41 -8.56 -5.70
N LEU A 105 16.78 -8.84 -6.95
CA LEU A 105 16.28 -10.00 -7.68
C LEU A 105 16.67 -11.31 -6.98
N TRP A 106 17.94 -11.42 -6.55
CA TRP A 106 18.43 -12.57 -5.81
C TRP A 106 17.65 -12.80 -4.50
N LYS A 107 17.45 -11.75 -3.70
CA LYS A 107 16.64 -11.83 -2.48
C LYS A 107 15.18 -12.17 -2.77
N GLY A 108 14.59 -11.61 -3.82
CA GLY A 108 13.23 -11.94 -4.21
C GLY A 108 13.06 -13.42 -4.62
N ILE A 109 14.04 -13.98 -5.33
CA ILE A 109 14.07 -15.41 -5.66
C ILE A 109 14.20 -16.27 -4.39
N GLN A 110 15.01 -15.85 -3.41
CA GLN A 110 15.10 -16.56 -2.11
C GLN A 110 13.76 -16.60 -1.40
N HIS A 111 13.04 -15.48 -1.32
CA HIS A 111 11.70 -15.45 -0.71
C HIS A 111 10.71 -16.33 -1.46
N TYR A 112 10.74 -16.31 -2.80
CA TYR A 112 9.89 -17.17 -3.61
C TYR A 112 10.13 -18.66 -3.35
N LYS A 113 11.40 -19.09 -3.29
CA LYS A 113 11.75 -20.48 -2.95
C LYS A 113 11.29 -20.84 -1.53
N ALA A 114 11.57 -19.98 -0.56
CA ALA A 114 11.16 -20.19 0.83
C ALA A 114 9.64 -20.28 1.03
N MET A 115 8.83 -19.70 0.14
CA MET A 115 7.39 -19.87 0.13
C MET A 115 6.96 -21.19 -0.53
N LYS A 116 7.61 -21.59 -1.65
CA LYS A 116 7.33 -22.86 -2.32
C LYS A 116 7.71 -24.08 -1.50
N ASP A 117 8.74 -23.98 -0.68
CA ASP A 117 9.23 -25.08 0.16
C ASP A 117 8.31 -25.36 1.37
N ARG A 118 7.26 -24.54 1.58
CA ARG A 118 6.29 -24.72 2.66
C ARG A 118 5.07 -25.48 2.15
N PRO A 119 4.50 -26.40 2.95
CA PRO A 119 3.25 -27.06 2.60
C PRO A 119 2.13 -26.02 2.40
N SER A 120 1.20 -26.35 1.50
CA SER A 120 0.05 -25.53 1.11
C SER A 120 -0.69 -24.93 2.32
N ALA A 121 -1.28 -23.74 2.15
CA ALA A 121 -2.02 -22.99 3.18
C ALA A 121 -3.16 -23.79 3.87
N LEU A 122 -3.54 -24.95 3.33
CA LEU A 122 -4.45 -25.89 3.99
C LEU A 122 -3.84 -26.55 5.25
N GLU A 123 -2.52 -26.62 5.36
CA GLU A 123 -1.82 -27.24 6.49
C GLU A 123 -1.24 -26.21 7.49
N VAL A 124 -1.08 -24.96 7.07
CA VAL A 124 -0.58 -23.86 7.93
C VAL A 124 -1.55 -22.69 7.84
N PRO A 125 -2.21 -22.30 8.95
CA PRO A 125 -3.15 -21.17 8.98
C PRO A 125 -2.39 -19.85 8.83
N ARG A 126 -1.97 -19.54 7.60
CA ARG A 126 -1.34 -18.27 7.25
C ARG A 126 -2.24 -17.55 6.28
N PHE A 127 -2.57 -16.33 6.66
CA PHE A 127 -3.30 -15.42 5.81
C PHE A 127 -2.53 -15.16 4.50
N SER A 128 -3.18 -15.38 3.36
CA SER A 128 -2.53 -15.34 2.04
C SER A 128 -1.96 -13.96 1.67
N TYR A 129 -2.49 -12.89 2.26
CA TYR A 129 -2.03 -11.52 2.08
C TYR A 129 -1.09 -11.04 3.18
N TYR A 130 -0.53 -11.95 3.98
CA TYR A 130 0.42 -11.58 5.02
C TYR A 130 1.66 -10.87 4.44
N SER A 131 1.93 -9.65 4.91
CA SER A 131 3.02 -8.79 4.40
C SER A 131 4.41 -9.18 4.90
N GLY A 132 4.51 -10.24 5.71
CA GLY A 132 5.76 -10.78 6.23
C GLY A 132 6.13 -10.30 7.63
N ASN A 133 7.01 -11.06 8.27
CA ASN A 133 7.58 -10.76 9.57
C ASN A 133 8.55 -9.59 9.44
N LYS A 134 8.37 -8.57 10.29
CA LYS A 134 9.31 -7.45 10.44
C LYS A 134 10.60 -7.91 11.10
N LEU A 135 11.68 -7.19 10.85
CA LEU A 135 12.94 -7.42 11.56
C LEU A 135 12.77 -7.11 13.06
N PRO A 136 13.26 -7.98 13.97
CA PRO A 136 13.21 -7.75 15.43
C PRO A 136 13.87 -6.43 15.85
N PHE A 137 14.85 -5.96 15.07
CA PHE A 137 15.53 -4.69 15.28
C PHE A 137 14.54 -3.52 15.45
N PHE A 138 13.51 -3.42 14.61
CA PHE A 138 12.55 -2.32 14.68
C PHE A 138 11.63 -2.39 15.89
N TRP A 139 11.34 -3.60 16.40
CA TRP A 139 10.50 -3.79 17.59
C TRP A 139 11.21 -3.43 18.89
N ASN A 140 12.53 -3.51 18.90
CA ASN A 140 13.35 -3.18 20.07
C ASN A 140 13.64 -1.67 20.18
N LEU A 141 13.20 -0.85 19.21
CA LEU A 141 13.33 0.59 19.28
C LEU A 141 12.25 1.18 20.20
N GLU A 142 12.68 1.76 21.32
CA GLU A 142 11.81 2.50 22.22
C GLU A 142 11.89 4.00 21.90
N ILE A 143 10.74 4.61 21.60
CA ILE A 143 10.62 6.04 21.34
C ILE A 143 9.94 6.67 22.56
N GLY A 144 10.69 7.44 23.33
CA GLY A 144 10.18 8.04 24.57
C GLY A 144 9.85 7.03 25.67
N GLY A 145 10.61 5.92 25.77
CA GLY A 145 10.43 4.88 26.80
C GLY A 145 9.18 4.02 26.61
N ARG A 146 8.53 4.10 25.45
CA ARG A 146 7.41 3.22 25.07
C ARG A 146 7.81 2.37 23.88
N LYS A 147 7.33 1.12 23.85
CA LYS A 147 7.46 0.26 22.67
C LYS A 147 6.82 0.96 21.47
N GLY A 148 7.51 0.94 20.33
CA GLY A 148 7.04 1.59 19.12
C GLY A 148 5.66 1.06 18.69
N ASP A 149 4.75 1.98 18.40
CA ASP A 149 3.48 1.67 17.73
C ASP A 149 3.79 0.99 16.38
N PRO A 150 3.18 -0.17 16.07
CA PRO A 150 3.30 -0.81 14.77
C PRO A 150 3.15 0.14 13.57
N ARG A 151 2.26 1.15 13.67
CA ARG A 151 2.04 2.15 12.63
C ARG A 151 3.26 3.04 12.42
N ILE A 152 3.87 3.49 13.53
CA ILE A 152 5.08 4.32 13.48
C ILE A 152 6.24 3.51 12.90
N ILE A 153 6.35 2.24 13.30
CA ILE A 153 7.40 1.36 12.81
C ILE A 153 7.32 1.21 11.29
N GLU A 154 6.15 0.86 10.75
CA GLU A 154 6.00 0.62 9.31
C GLU A 154 6.03 1.92 8.51
N CYS A 155 5.32 2.96 8.94
CA CYS A 155 5.23 4.20 8.15
C CYS A 155 6.52 5.02 8.20
N TRP A 156 7.31 4.95 9.28
CA TRP A 156 8.46 5.83 9.49
C TRP A 156 9.77 5.09 9.69
N LEU A 157 9.84 4.13 10.62
CA LEU A 157 11.12 3.52 11.02
C LEU A 157 11.67 2.55 9.98
N GLU A 158 10.83 1.72 9.38
CA GLU A 158 11.21 0.76 8.33
C GLU A 158 11.80 1.43 7.07
N PRO A 159 11.17 2.48 6.49
CA PRO A 159 11.71 3.17 5.31
C PRO A 159 12.86 4.14 5.63
N ALA A 160 12.99 4.62 6.87
CA ALA A 160 13.99 5.65 7.23
C ALA A 160 15.45 5.30 6.85
N PRO A 161 15.97 4.08 7.10
CA PRO A 161 17.33 3.72 6.69
C PRO A 161 17.56 3.84 5.18
N PHE A 162 16.56 3.48 4.37
CA PHE A 162 16.62 3.57 2.91
C PHE A 162 16.48 5.01 2.43
N PHE A 163 15.67 5.82 3.11
CA PHE A 163 15.53 7.25 2.84
C PHE A 163 16.84 7.99 3.11
N ILE A 164 17.42 7.80 4.30
CA ILE A 164 18.69 8.44 4.68
C ILE A 164 19.83 7.94 3.77
N GLY A 165 19.94 6.63 3.56
CA GLY A 165 20.92 6.06 2.65
C GLY A 165 20.76 6.56 1.22
N GLY A 166 19.52 6.74 0.76
CA GLY A 166 19.19 7.30 -0.54
C GLY A 166 19.63 8.76 -0.68
N ILE A 167 19.44 9.59 0.35
CA ILE A 167 19.93 10.99 0.36
C ILE A 167 21.45 11.01 0.25
N VAL A 168 22.15 10.21 1.07
CA VAL A 168 23.63 10.14 1.04
C VAL A 168 24.13 9.72 -0.34
N LEU A 169 23.54 8.68 -0.94
CA LEU A 169 23.89 8.23 -2.29
C LEU A 169 23.59 9.31 -3.35
N THR A 170 22.50 10.07 -3.20
CA THR A 170 22.16 11.19 -4.09
C THR A 170 23.23 12.28 -4.03
N LEU A 171 23.70 12.64 -2.84
CA LEU A 171 24.75 13.65 -2.64
C LEU A 171 26.10 13.23 -3.27
N ILE A 172 26.36 11.92 -3.37
CA ILE A 172 27.56 11.37 -4.05
C ILE A 172 27.33 11.21 -5.57
N GLY A 173 26.15 11.58 -6.08
CA GLY A 173 25.81 11.52 -7.51
C GLY A 173 25.44 10.12 -8.01
N GLN A 174 25.10 9.18 -7.13
CA GLN A 174 24.67 7.83 -7.51
C GLN A 174 23.19 7.82 -7.90
N ALA A 175 22.86 7.26 -9.07
CA ALA A 175 21.47 7.19 -9.57
C ALA A 175 20.55 6.31 -8.68
N LEU A 176 21.12 5.40 -7.89
CA LEU A 176 20.40 4.61 -6.90
C LEU A 176 19.80 5.49 -5.78
N GLY A 177 20.43 6.62 -5.45
CA GLY A 177 20.01 7.47 -4.35
C GLY A 177 18.57 7.96 -4.48
N PRO A 178 18.22 8.69 -5.56
CA PRO A 178 16.86 9.16 -5.79
C PRO A 178 15.83 8.03 -5.85
N VAL A 179 16.19 6.86 -6.40
CA VAL A 179 15.33 5.68 -6.45
C VAL A 179 14.97 5.20 -5.05
N LEU A 180 15.94 5.12 -4.13
CA LEU A 180 15.69 4.71 -2.74
C LEU A 180 14.90 5.75 -1.95
N VAL A 181 15.17 7.04 -2.15
CA VAL A 181 14.38 8.13 -1.53
C VAL A 181 12.92 8.04 -1.95
N PHE A 182 12.68 7.97 -3.27
CA PHE A 182 11.33 7.84 -3.81
C PHE A 182 10.64 6.57 -3.31
N SER A 183 11.32 5.42 -3.37
CA SER A 183 10.79 4.14 -2.89
C SER A 183 10.43 4.19 -1.40
N SER A 184 11.20 4.90 -0.59
CA SER A 184 10.95 5.06 0.86
C SER A 184 9.71 5.92 1.14
N ILE A 185 9.54 7.02 0.39
CA ILE A 185 8.33 7.86 0.50
C ILE A 185 7.10 7.04 0.09
N VAL A 186 7.19 6.34 -1.04
CA VAL A 186 6.12 5.49 -1.55
C VAL A 186 5.76 4.39 -0.56
N TYR A 187 6.76 3.76 0.06
CA TYR A 187 6.57 2.78 1.13
C TYR A 187 5.78 3.39 2.30
N SER A 188 6.23 4.53 2.83
CA SER A 188 5.55 5.23 3.94
C SER A 188 4.09 5.56 3.62
N VAL A 189 3.85 6.14 2.45
CA VAL A 189 2.50 6.52 2.01
C VAL A 189 1.61 5.29 1.82
N SER A 190 2.13 4.22 1.22
CA SER A 190 1.36 2.98 1.00
C SER A 190 0.88 2.37 2.31
N TYR A 191 1.75 2.27 3.33
CA TYR A 191 1.33 1.76 4.64
C TYR A 191 0.38 2.72 5.36
N TYR A 192 0.60 4.03 5.27
CA TYR A 192 -0.32 5.01 5.85
C TYR A 192 -1.73 4.91 5.27
N VAL A 193 -1.85 4.78 3.94
CA VAL A 193 -3.15 4.59 3.26
C VAL A 193 -3.79 3.27 3.70
N ALA A 194 -3.04 2.17 3.73
CA ALA A 194 -3.56 0.87 4.15
C ALA A 194 -4.10 0.89 5.60
N TYR A 195 -3.42 1.57 6.53
CA TYR A 195 -3.94 1.73 7.89
C TYR A 195 -5.23 2.55 7.93
N ARG A 196 -5.30 3.64 7.16
CA ARG A 196 -6.49 4.47 7.11
C ARG A 196 -7.68 3.74 6.50
N GLU A 197 -7.47 2.97 5.44
CA GLU A 197 -8.52 2.12 4.84
C GLU A 197 -8.98 1.04 5.83
N SER A 198 -8.03 0.40 6.53
CA SER A 198 -8.37 -0.59 7.55
C SER A 198 -9.17 0.02 8.71
N ASP A 199 -8.82 1.23 9.16
CA ASP A 199 -9.55 1.93 10.23
C ASP A 199 -10.98 2.25 9.78
N ASN A 200 -11.15 2.72 8.54
CA ASN A 200 -12.48 2.98 7.96
C ASN A 200 -13.30 1.69 7.84
N ASN A 201 -12.70 0.60 7.38
CA ASN A 201 -13.40 -0.69 7.29
C ASN A 201 -13.88 -1.18 8.66
N ILE A 202 -13.08 -1.00 9.71
CA ILE A 202 -13.48 -1.33 11.09
C ILE A 202 -14.66 -0.46 11.52
N MET A 203 -14.63 0.84 11.23
CA MET A 203 -15.74 1.75 11.55
C MET A 203 -17.01 1.36 10.79
N ASP A 204 -16.91 1.02 9.50
CA ASP A 204 -18.04 0.57 8.69
C ASP A 204 -18.64 -0.73 9.24
N MET A 205 -17.81 -1.66 9.72
CA MET A 205 -18.28 -2.90 10.38
C MET A 205 -18.98 -2.62 11.70
N ILE A 206 -18.48 -1.67 12.50
CA ILE A 206 -19.12 -1.23 13.74
C ILE A 206 -20.48 -0.60 13.43
N ASP A 207 -20.55 0.30 12.45
CA ASP A 207 -21.78 0.97 12.05
C ASP A 207 -22.80 -0.04 11.50
N LEU A 208 -22.37 -1.02 10.70
CA LEU A 208 -23.24 -2.09 10.21
C LEU A 208 -23.82 -2.90 11.38
N LYS A 209 -22.99 -3.24 12.37
CA LYS A 209 -23.45 -3.95 13.56
C LYS A 209 -24.47 -3.12 14.36
N ILE A 210 -24.22 -1.82 14.54
CA ILE A 210 -25.15 -0.91 15.21
C ILE A 210 -26.47 -0.81 14.43
N ILE A 211 -26.40 -0.69 13.09
CA ILE A 211 -27.59 -0.64 12.23
C ILE A 211 -28.41 -1.92 12.40
N ASN A 212 -27.78 -3.10 12.41
CA ASN A 212 -28.49 -4.36 12.57
C ASN A 212 -29.17 -4.46 13.94
N GLU A 213 -28.48 -4.07 15.02
CA GLU A 213 -29.03 -4.03 16.38
C GLU A 213 -30.19 -3.03 16.50
N GLU A 214 -30.06 -1.83 15.92
CA GLU A 214 -31.08 -0.78 16.02
C GLU A 214 -32.21 -0.92 15.01
N LEU A 215 -32.00 -1.63 13.91
CA LEU A 215 -33.05 -2.01 12.98
C LEU A 215 -34.09 -2.88 13.68
N GLU A 216 -33.67 -3.83 14.51
CA GLU A 216 -34.59 -4.64 15.32
C GLU A 216 -35.44 -3.77 16.25
N ASN A 217 -34.76 -2.90 17.02
CA ASN A 217 -35.38 -1.96 17.96
C ASN A 217 -36.40 -1.03 17.30
N THR A 218 -36.03 -0.43 16.18
CA THR A 218 -36.89 0.52 15.48
C THR A 218 -37.99 -0.17 14.68
N PHE A 219 -37.70 -1.29 14.02
CA PHE A 219 -38.64 -1.95 13.11
C PHE A 219 -39.66 -2.80 13.87
N LEU A 220 -39.23 -3.61 14.84
CA LEU A 220 -40.13 -4.49 15.60
C LEU A 220 -40.80 -3.76 16.76
N TYR A 221 -40.05 -2.94 17.50
CA TYR A 221 -40.50 -2.38 18.78
C TYR A 221 -40.92 -0.90 18.71
N ASP A 222 -40.90 -0.27 17.54
CA ASP A 222 -41.28 1.14 17.34
C ASP A 222 -40.55 2.14 18.27
N LYS A 223 -39.33 1.80 18.72
CA LYS A 223 -38.52 2.73 19.52
C LYS A 223 -38.14 3.97 18.71
N ASP A 224 -38.10 5.11 19.38
CA ASP A 224 -37.77 6.41 18.77
C ASP A 224 -36.24 6.57 18.60
N GLU A 225 -35.83 7.57 17.82
CA GLU A 225 -34.42 7.90 17.53
C GLU A 225 -33.61 8.16 18.81
N GLN A 226 -34.25 8.70 19.85
CA GLN A 226 -33.62 8.97 21.15
C GLN A 226 -33.27 7.68 21.91
N GLU A 227 -33.97 6.59 21.62
CA GLU A 227 -33.78 5.29 22.26
C GLU A 227 -32.91 4.33 21.44
N THR A 228 -32.58 4.72 20.20
CA THR A 228 -31.95 3.85 19.19
C THR A 228 -30.65 4.43 18.63
N ARG A 229 -29.86 5.08 19.50
CA ARG A 229 -28.56 5.69 19.14
C ARG A 229 -28.66 6.66 17.93
N GLY A 230 -29.83 7.26 17.70
CA GLY A 230 -30.10 8.14 16.56
C GLY A 230 -30.42 7.42 15.24
N TYR A 231 -30.57 6.09 15.24
CA TYR A 231 -31.00 5.34 14.06
C TYR A 231 -32.50 5.53 13.82
N ARG A 232 -32.91 5.63 12.55
CA ARG A 232 -34.32 5.78 12.17
C ARG A 232 -34.64 4.91 10.96
N PHE A 233 -35.64 4.04 11.10
CA PHE A 233 -36.19 3.33 9.96
C PHE A 233 -37.06 4.27 9.11
N LEU A 234 -36.65 4.51 7.86
CA LEU A 234 -37.34 5.43 6.94
C LEU A 234 -38.49 4.78 6.13
N GLY A 235 -38.60 3.45 6.16
CA GLY A 235 -39.64 2.71 5.44
C GLY A 235 -41.00 2.76 6.16
N ARG A 236 -42.07 2.42 5.42
CA ARG A 236 -43.38 2.15 6.03
C ARG A 236 -43.37 0.76 6.64
N LYS A 237 -43.66 0.67 7.94
CA LYS A 237 -43.76 -0.60 8.66
C LYS A 237 -45.17 -1.18 8.47
N PRO A 238 -45.34 -2.50 8.28
CA PRO A 238 -46.65 -3.14 8.38
C PRO A 238 -47.31 -2.84 9.73
N ASN A 239 -48.63 -2.88 9.81
CA ASN A 239 -49.32 -2.71 11.11
C ASN A 239 -49.32 -4.00 11.94
N ASP A 240 -49.13 -5.15 11.30
CA ASP A 240 -49.13 -6.46 11.95
C ASP A 240 -47.74 -6.81 12.50
N PRO A 241 -47.58 -7.02 13.83
CA PRO A 241 -46.30 -7.38 14.45
C PRO A 241 -45.72 -8.71 13.94
N GLU A 242 -46.57 -9.70 13.61
CA GLU A 242 -46.08 -10.99 13.11
C GLU A 242 -45.47 -10.83 11.72
N MET A 243 -46.14 -10.08 10.83
CA MET A 243 -45.59 -9.71 9.53
C MET A 243 -44.30 -8.89 9.63
N ARG A 244 -44.17 -7.99 10.62
CA ARG A 244 -42.90 -7.28 10.86
C ARG A 244 -41.79 -8.24 11.25
N LYS A 245 -42.05 -9.18 12.16
CA LYS A 245 -41.05 -10.17 12.54
C LYS A 245 -40.60 -11.01 11.35
N ALA A 246 -41.55 -11.51 10.55
CA ALA A 246 -41.23 -12.27 9.35
C ALA A 246 -40.42 -11.47 8.32
N LEU A 247 -40.73 -10.18 8.12
CA LEU A 247 -39.94 -9.31 7.25
C LEU A 247 -38.55 -9.00 7.82
N PHE A 248 -38.44 -8.81 9.13
CA PHE A 248 -37.16 -8.58 9.78
C PHE A 248 -36.25 -9.80 9.58
N ASP A 249 -36.75 -11.00 9.86
CA ASP A 249 -36.01 -12.25 9.66
C ASP A 249 -35.55 -12.40 8.20
N MET A 250 -36.36 -11.99 7.20
CA MET A 250 -35.94 -11.96 5.78
C MET A 250 -34.91 -10.86 5.45
N MET A 251 -34.86 -9.78 6.22
CA MET A 251 -33.91 -8.68 6.03
C MET A 251 -32.57 -8.94 6.71
N THR A 252 -32.59 -9.70 7.81
CA THR A 252 -31.41 -10.04 8.62
C THR A 252 -30.92 -11.46 8.40
N GLU A 253 -31.61 -12.25 7.55
CA GLU A 253 -31.24 -13.61 7.20
C GLU A 253 -29.74 -13.68 6.93
N GLU A 254 -29.08 -14.39 7.84
CA GLU A 254 -27.71 -14.18 8.24
C GLU A 254 -26.75 -14.40 7.05
N GLU A 255 -25.78 -13.50 6.88
CA GLU A 255 -24.49 -13.86 6.28
C GLU A 255 -23.76 -14.88 7.18
N GLU A 256 -24.41 -15.98 7.57
CA GLU A 256 -23.94 -16.91 8.60
C GLU A 256 -22.68 -17.67 8.17
N ASP A 257 -22.26 -17.58 6.90
CA ASP A 257 -21.08 -18.31 6.40
C ASP A 257 -20.31 -17.58 5.28
N ALA A 258 -20.35 -16.25 5.23
CA ALA A 258 -19.33 -15.54 4.46
C ALA A 258 -18.09 -15.38 5.37
N PRO A 259 -17.00 -16.18 5.19
CA PRO A 259 -15.79 -15.94 5.96
C PRO A 259 -15.37 -14.50 5.72
N LEU A 260 -15.35 -13.70 6.79
CA LEU A 260 -14.80 -12.35 6.80
C LEU A 260 -13.36 -12.42 6.30
N VAL A 261 -13.16 -12.23 5.00
CA VAL A 261 -11.83 -12.06 4.41
C VAL A 261 -11.39 -10.64 4.73
N LEU A 262 -10.89 -10.45 5.96
CA LEU A 262 -10.00 -9.34 6.30
C LEU A 262 -8.75 -9.38 5.42
#